data_AF-A0A948V3G0-F1
#
_entry.id   AF-A0A948V3G0-F1
#
_cell.length_a   1.000
_cell.length_b   1.000
_cell.length_c   1.000
_cell.angle_alpha   90.00
_cell.angle_beta   90.00
_cell.angle_gamma   90.00
#
_symmetry.space_group_name_H-M   'P 1'
#
loop_
_entity.id
_entity.type
_entity.pdbx_description
1 polymer ?
#
loop_
_entity_poly.entity_id
_entity_poly.type
_entity_poly.pdbx_seq_one_letter_code
_entity_poly.pdbx_strand_id
1 'polypeptide(L)'
;MKNSDKIYAVLTGDLIKSSRLSSTKSKNAMERLKKRVEEFADLYPDSIVGRMDTFRHDSWQLLLERPSLAVRAAIFLRASLKMDADANTKYDTRISIGTGPVELISKRRISDSRGMAFTLSGKGLDKMDSRYF
;
A
#
# COMPACT_ATOMS: atom_id res chain seq x y z
N MET A 1 12.96 -0.98 28.76
CA MET A 1 13.66 -1.30 27.50
C MET A 1 12.65 -1.13 26.36
N LYS A 2 12.80 -0.12 25.49
CA LYS A 2 11.95 0.01 24.30
C LYS A 2 12.42 -1.05 23.32
N ASN A 3 11.54 -1.96 22.94
CA ASN A 3 11.84 -3.05 22.02
C ASN A 3 12.05 -2.45 20.61
N SER A 4 13.29 -2.05 20.29
CA SER A 4 13.65 -1.35 19.04
C SER A 4 13.93 -2.28 17.87
N ASP A 5 13.87 -3.59 18.07
CA ASP A 5 14.30 -4.59 17.08
C ASP A 5 13.16 -5.13 16.20
N LYS A 6 11.92 -4.70 16.45
CA LYS A 6 10.79 -5.19 15.66
C LYS A 6 10.81 -4.57 14.27
N ILE A 7 11.05 -5.44 13.28
CA ILE A 7 11.01 -5.09 11.86
C ILE A 7 9.57 -5.18 11.35
N TYR A 8 9.16 -4.13 10.64
CA TYR A 8 7.89 -4.05 9.93
C TYR A 8 8.15 -3.97 8.43
N ALA A 9 7.10 -4.15 7.63
CA ALA A 9 7.10 -3.75 6.23
C ALA A 9 6.02 -2.71 5.98
N VAL A 10 6.35 -1.71 5.15
CA VAL A 10 5.39 -0.72 4.67
C VAL A 10 5.30 -0.88 3.16
N LEU A 11 4.07 -1.04 2.67
CA LEU A 11 3.75 -0.94 1.25
C LEU A 11 3.24 0.48 1.01
N THR A 12 3.86 1.19 0.09
CA THR A 12 3.38 2.49 -0.41
C THR A 12 3.15 2.33 -1.90
N GLY A 13 1.98 2.73 -2.39
CA GLY A 13 1.66 2.61 -3.81
C GLY A 13 0.86 3.78 -4.36
N ASP A 14 0.92 3.94 -5.68
CA ASP A 14 0.12 4.91 -6.43
C ASP A 14 -0.68 4.20 -7.52
N LEU A 15 -1.87 4.71 -7.86
CA LEU A 15 -2.55 4.30 -9.08
C LEU A 15 -1.76 4.77 -10.31
N ILE A 16 -1.52 3.85 -11.23
CA ILE A 16 -0.88 4.17 -12.51
C ILE A 16 -1.88 4.93 -13.38
N LYS A 17 -1.43 6.03 -13.99
CA LYS A 17 -2.23 6.87 -14.90
C LYS A 17 -3.57 7.32 -14.30
N SER A 18 -3.59 7.56 -12.98
CA SER A 18 -4.75 8.07 -12.23
C SER A 18 -5.36 9.32 -12.85
N SER A 19 -4.54 10.21 -13.44
CA SER A 19 -4.98 11.42 -14.16
C SER A 19 -5.84 11.16 -15.39
N ARG A 20 -5.83 9.94 -15.95
CA ARG A 20 -6.70 9.51 -17.05
C ARG A 20 -8.00 8.87 -16.57
N LEU A 21 -8.10 8.58 -15.27
CA LEU A 21 -9.31 8.08 -14.64
C LEU A 21 -10.18 9.27 -14.23
N SER A 22 -11.50 9.13 -14.31
CA SER A 22 -12.39 10.07 -13.64
C SER A 22 -12.19 9.96 -12.12
N SER A 23 -12.50 11.03 -11.39
CA SER A 23 -12.45 11.06 -9.92
C SER A 23 -13.23 9.89 -9.29
N THR A 24 -14.41 9.56 -9.84
CA THR A 24 -15.21 8.41 -9.43
C THR A 24 -14.48 7.08 -9.64
N LYS A 25 -13.82 6.89 -10.80
CA LYS A 25 -13.07 5.65 -11.09
C LYS A 25 -11.86 5.51 -10.17
N SER A 26 -11.12 6.59 -9.92
CA SER A 26 -9.99 6.59 -8.98
C SER A 26 -10.45 6.24 -7.55
N LYS A 27 -11.53 6.90 -7.08
CA LYS A 27 -12.11 6.60 -5.77
C LYS A 27 -12.57 5.14 -5.66
N ASN A 28 -13.25 4.62 -6.68
CA ASN A 28 -13.69 3.23 -6.69
C ASN A 28 -12.50 2.25 -6.66
N ALA A 29 -11.41 2.54 -7.36
CA ALA A 29 -10.19 1.73 -7.30
C ALA A 29 -9.59 1.71 -5.88
N MET A 30 -9.55 2.86 -5.19
CA MET A 30 -9.11 2.94 -3.79
C MET A 30 -10.00 2.15 -2.84
N GLU A 31 -11.33 2.26 -2.96
CA GLU A 31 -12.26 1.51 -2.12
C GLU A 31 -12.16 0.00 -2.37
N ARG A 32 -11.93 -0.42 -3.62
CA ARG A 32 -11.65 -1.84 -3.94
C ARG A 32 -10.35 -2.30 -3.30
N LEU A 33 -9.27 -1.53 -3.39
CA LEU A 33 -8.01 -1.86 -2.71
C LEU A 33 -8.20 -2.01 -1.19
N LYS A 34 -8.96 -1.12 -0.54
CA LYS A 34 -9.28 -1.25 0.90
C LYS A 34 -9.95 -2.58 1.21
N LYS A 35 -10.97 -2.95 0.42
CA LYS A 35 -11.65 -4.23 0.58
C LYS A 35 -10.70 -5.42 0.38
N ARG A 36 -9.80 -5.37 -0.61
CA ARG A 36 -8.79 -6.43 -0.82
C ARG A 36 -7.81 -6.50 0.35
N VAL A 37 -7.45 -5.39 0.98
CA VAL A 37 -6.62 -5.40 2.19
C VAL A 37 -7.36 -6.09 3.34
N GLU A 38 -8.67 -5.88 3.50
CA GLU A 38 -9.47 -6.59 4.50
C GLU A 38 -9.51 -8.10 4.23
N GLU A 39 -9.76 -8.51 2.98
CA GLU A 39 -9.70 -9.93 2.57
C GLU A 39 -8.31 -10.55 2.82
N PHE A 40 -7.24 -9.80 2.59
CA PHE A 40 -5.88 -10.25 2.89
C PHE A 40 -5.65 -10.39 4.41
N ALA A 41 -6.21 -9.49 5.22
CA ALA A 41 -6.13 -9.57 6.68
C ALA A 41 -6.86 -10.80 7.22
N ASP A 42 -8.00 -11.17 6.63
CA ASP A 42 -8.74 -12.38 7.00
C ASP A 42 -7.94 -13.67 6.68
N LEU A 43 -7.24 -13.70 5.54
CA LEU A 43 -6.38 -14.83 5.16
C LEU A 43 -5.10 -14.92 6.01
N TYR A 44 -4.62 -13.79 6.51
CA TYR A 44 -3.42 -13.69 7.34
C TYR A 44 -3.71 -12.85 8.60
N PRO A 45 -4.36 -13.43 9.62
CA PRO A 45 -4.66 -12.73 10.85
C PRO A 45 -3.40 -12.14 11.50
N ASP A 46 -3.58 -10.99 12.18
CA ASP A 46 -2.53 -10.24 12.87
C ASP A 46 -1.33 -9.81 11.98
N SER A 47 -1.51 -9.80 10.65
CA SER A 47 -0.46 -9.40 9.72
C SER A 47 -0.42 -7.90 9.42
N ILE A 48 -1.51 -7.18 9.64
CA ILE A 48 -1.68 -5.76 9.31
C ILE A 48 -1.88 -4.96 10.59
N VAL A 49 -1.23 -3.79 10.67
CA VAL A 49 -1.42 -2.84 11.75
C VAL A 49 -2.29 -1.68 11.27
N GLY A 50 -3.41 -1.46 11.96
CA GLY A 50 -4.35 -0.38 11.61
C GLY A 50 -5.13 -0.73 10.34
N ARG A 51 -5.30 0.24 9.44
CA ARG A 51 -6.02 0.08 8.17
C ARG A 51 -5.22 0.66 7.02
N MET A 52 -5.49 0.21 5.80
CA MET A 52 -4.96 0.88 4.61
C MET A 52 -5.41 2.34 4.63
N ASP A 53 -4.44 3.22 4.45
CA ASP A 53 -4.66 4.65 4.45
C ASP A 53 -4.43 5.20 3.06
N THR A 54 -5.20 6.21 2.71
CA THR A 54 -5.12 6.89 1.41
C THR A 54 -4.75 8.33 1.66
N PHE A 55 -3.68 8.80 1.05
CA PHE A 55 -3.20 10.17 1.16
C PHE A 55 -2.91 10.67 -0.25
N ARG A 56 -3.15 11.97 -0.51
CA ARG A 56 -3.20 12.47 -1.90
C ARG A 56 -4.27 11.71 -2.72
N HIS A 57 -4.54 12.09 -3.96
CA HIS A 57 -5.74 11.60 -4.66
C HIS A 57 -5.62 10.16 -5.19
N ASP A 58 -4.41 9.62 -5.21
CA ASP A 58 -4.08 8.36 -5.89
C ASP A 58 -3.04 7.50 -5.16
N SER A 59 -2.54 7.95 -4.00
CA SER A 59 -1.56 7.21 -3.19
C SER A 59 -2.22 6.49 -2.02
N TRP A 60 -1.63 5.36 -1.64
CA TRP A 60 -2.06 4.56 -0.50
C TRP A 60 -0.87 3.97 0.26
N GLN A 61 -1.09 3.66 1.54
CA GLN A 61 -0.11 3.04 2.42
C GLN A 61 -0.72 1.94 3.27
N LEU A 62 0.06 0.89 3.51
CA LEU A 62 -0.29 -0.23 4.36
C LEU A 62 0.91 -0.62 5.23
N LEU A 63 0.68 -0.77 6.54
CA LEU A 63 1.68 -1.25 7.49
C LEU A 63 1.44 -2.73 7.80
N LEU A 64 2.45 -3.56 7.54
CA LEU A 64 2.47 -4.97 7.88
C LEU A 64 3.31 -5.22 9.12
N GLU A 65 2.71 -5.91 10.10
CA GLU A 65 3.38 -6.45 11.28
C GLU A 65 4.29 -7.63 10.94
N ARG A 66 4.01 -8.34 9.84
CA ARG A 66 4.77 -9.50 9.36
C ARG A 66 5.48 -9.19 8.03
N PRO A 67 6.75 -8.78 8.04
CA PRO A 67 7.49 -8.41 6.83
C PRO A 67 7.58 -9.52 5.78
N SER A 68 7.57 -10.79 6.19
CA SER A 68 7.62 -11.94 5.29
C SER A 68 6.42 -12.03 4.33
N LEU A 69 5.32 -11.33 4.63
CA LEU A 69 4.13 -11.26 3.78
C LEU A 69 4.16 -10.10 2.78
N ALA A 70 5.16 -9.22 2.82
CA ALA A 70 5.14 -7.96 2.05
C ALA A 70 5.04 -8.17 0.54
N VAL A 71 5.86 -9.06 -0.03
CA VAL A 71 5.82 -9.38 -1.47
C VAL A 71 4.49 -10.03 -1.84
N ARG A 72 3.97 -10.92 -0.99
CA ARG A 72 2.68 -11.58 -1.21
C ARG A 72 1.54 -10.58 -1.21
N ALA A 73 1.49 -9.68 -0.23
CA ALA A 73 0.52 -8.61 -0.16
C ALA A 73 0.61 -7.71 -1.40
N ALA A 74 1.81 -7.30 -1.81
CA ALA A 74 1.99 -6.45 -2.98
C ALA A 74 1.48 -7.12 -4.28
N ILE A 75 1.83 -8.38 -4.51
CA ILE A 75 1.35 -9.14 -5.68
C ILE A 75 -0.17 -9.31 -5.62
N PHE A 76 -0.70 -9.71 -4.47
CA PHE A 76 -2.14 -9.93 -4.28
C PHE A 76 -2.94 -8.66 -4.56
N LEU A 77 -2.53 -7.52 -3.98
CA LEU A 77 -3.23 -6.24 -4.15
C LEU A 77 -3.15 -5.74 -5.59
N ARG A 78 -1.96 -5.80 -6.20
CA ARG A 78 -1.79 -5.39 -7.60
C ARG A 78 -2.59 -6.27 -8.56
N ALA A 79 -2.52 -7.60 -8.40
CA ALA A 79 -3.26 -8.54 -9.24
C ALA A 79 -4.77 -8.35 -9.10
N SER A 80 -5.27 -8.22 -7.86
CA SER A 80 -6.69 -8.00 -7.58
C SER A 80 -7.19 -6.73 -8.26
N LEU A 81 -6.43 -5.63 -8.19
CA LEU A 81 -6.80 -4.39 -8.85
C LEU A 81 -6.78 -4.52 -10.38
N LYS A 82 -5.81 -5.24 -10.94
CA LYS A 82 -5.75 -5.49 -12.40
C LYS A 82 -6.92 -6.35 -12.88
N MET A 83 -7.42 -7.27 -12.07
CA MET A 83 -8.62 -8.07 -12.38
C MET A 83 -9.88 -7.22 -12.50
N ASP A 84 -9.92 -6.07 -11.84
CA ASP A 84 -11.04 -5.13 -11.92
C ASP A 84 -11.06 -4.30 -13.22
N ALA A 85 -10.05 -4.47 -14.09
CA ALA A 85 -9.99 -3.80 -15.39
C ALA A 85 -11.05 -4.35 -16.36
N ASP A 86 -11.61 -3.47 -17.18
CA ASP A 86 -12.56 -3.80 -18.24
C ASP A 86 -12.01 -3.39 -19.62
N ALA A 87 -12.86 -3.44 -20.66
CA ALA A 87 -12.50 -3.07 -22.02
C ALA A 87 -12.12 -1.58 -22.14
N ASN A 88 -12.70 -0.72 -21.31
CA ASN A 88 -12.62 0.74 -21.38
C ASN A 88 -11.73 1.35 -20.27
N THR A 89 -11.42 0.60 -19.23
CA THR A 89 -10.70 1.08 -18.04
C THR A 89 -9.66 0.05 -17.62
N LYS A 90 -8.40 0.49 -17.56
CA LYS A 90 -7.31 -0.29 -16.97
C LYS A 90 -6.99 0.26 -15.59
N TYR A 91 -7.01 -0.61 -14.60
CA TYR A 91 -6.51 -0.31 -13.26
C TYR A 91 -5.18 -1.03 -13.04
N ASP A 92 -4.24 -0.32 -12.45
CA ASP A 92 -2.98 -0.88 -11.97
C ASP A 92 -2.46 0.04 -10.86
N THR A 93 -1.63 -0.52 -9.98
CA THR A 93 -0.92 0.23 -8.96
C THR A 93 0.54 -0.17 -8.95
N ARG A 94 1.42 0.84 -8.91
CA ARG A 94 2.83 0.62 -8.62
C ARG A 94 2.99 0.56 -7.10
N ILE A 95 3.83 -0.34 -6.62
CA ILE A 95 4.01 -0.59 -5.18
C ILE A 95 5.50 -0.64 -4.89
N SER A 96 5.91 0.10 -3.87
CA SER A 96 7.23 0.03 -3.26
C SER A 96 7.12 -0.54 -1.85
N ILE A 97 8.08 -1.36 -1.46
CA ILE A 97 8.15 -1.99 -0.15
C ILE A 97 9.38 -1.46 0.57
N GLY A 98 9.17 -0.93 1.78
CA GLY A 98 10.22 -0.61 2.72
C GLY A 98 10.16 -1.53 3.92
N THR A 99 11.28 -2.07 4.35
CA THR A 99 11.38 -2.89 5.56
C THR A 99 12.31 -2.23 6.56
N GLY A 100 12.02 -2.37 7.84
CA GLY A 100 12.84 -1.77 8.88
C GLY A 100 12.07 -1.49 10.17
N PRO A 101 12.75 -0.89 11.16
CA PRO A 101 12.10 -0.43 12.38
C PRO A 101 11.08 0.67 12.10
N VAL A 102 10.07 0.73 12.96
CA VAL A 102 9.04 1.79 12.98
C VAL A 102 9.09 2.48 14.34
N GLU A 103 9.19 3.81 14.32
CA GLU A 103 9.40 4.63 15.51
C GLU A 103 8.08 5.10 16.11
N LEU A 104 7.09 5.37 15.24
CA LEU A 104 5.76 5.83 15.62
C LEU A 104 4.71 5.16 14.73
N ILE A 105 3.70 4.55 15.35
CA ILE A 105 2.55 3.98 14.66
C ILE A 105 1.30 4.78 15.01
N SER A 106 0.74 5.50 14.03
CA SER A 106 -0.58 6.11 14.14
C SER A 106 -1.63 5.16 13.59
N LYS A 107 -2.22 4.31 14.46
CA LYS A 107 -3.19 3.29 14.03
C LYS A 107 -4.44 3.86 13.33
N ARG A 108 -4.80 5.13 13.58
CA ARG A 108 -5.95 5.80 12.95
C ARG A 108 -5.64 6.33 11.55
N ARG A 109 -4.40 6.74 11.31
CA ARG A 109 -3.94 7.30 10.04
C ARG A 109 -2.52 6.83 9.80
N ILE A 110 -2.38 5.73 9.09
CA ILE A 110 -1.08 5.08 8.89
C ILE A 110 -0.07 6.02 8.21
N SER A 111 -0.52 6.96 7.37
CA SER A 111 0.37 7.95 6.74
C SER A 111 1.05 8.93 7.72
N ASP A 112 0.52 9.06 8.95
CA ASP A 112 1.13 9.88 10.01
C ASP A 112 2.22 9.12 10.80
N SER A 113 2.36 7.82 10.56
CA SER A 113 3.40 6.98 11.15
C SER A 113 4.80 7.36 10.64
N ARG A 114 5.84 7.00 11.40
CA ARG A 114 7.23 7.36 11.11
C ARG A 114 8.19 6.20 11.38
N GLY A 115 9.28 6.16 10.64
CA GLY A 115 10.35 5.18 10.79
C GLY A 115 10.95 4.74 9.45
N MET A 116 12.02 3.96 9.53
CA MET A 116 12.81 3.55 8.36
C MET A 116 11.99 2.83 7.30
N ALA A 117 11.08 1.93 7.69
CA ALA A 117 10.21 1.22 6.74
C ALA A 117 9.34 2.19 5.92
N PHE A 118 8.76 3.21 6.56
CA PHE A 118 7.98 4.26 5.89
C PHE A 118 8.86 5.07 4.93
N THR A 119 10.03 5.54 5.40
CA THR A 119 10.95 6.32 4.57
C THR A 119 11.45 5.55 3.35
N LEU A 120 11.82 4.28 3.51
CA LEU A 120 12.31 3.45 2.41
C LEU A 120 11.21 3.15 1.39
N SER A 121 10.00 2.82 1.84
CA SER A 121 8.88 2.56 0.93
C SER A 121 8.53 3.79 0.10
N GLY A 122 8.44 4.98 0.72
CA GLY A 122 8.19 6.24 0.02
C GLY A 122 9.30 6.59 -0.98
N LYS A 123 10.57 6.57 -0.56
CA LYS A 123 11.71 6.83 -1.46
C LYS A 123 11.78 5.84 -2.61
N GLY A 124 11.44 4.58 -2.36
CA GLY A 124 11.37 3.56 -3.41
C GLY A 124 10.29 3.88 -4.43
N LEU A 125 9.11 4.34 -3.97
CA LEU A 125 8.01 4.72 -4.84
C LEU A 125 8.37 5.96 -5.69
N ASP A 126 8.98 6.98 -5.07
CA ASP A 126 9.43 8.20 -5.76
C ASP A 126 10.45 7.89 -6.87
N LYS A 127 11.28 6.85 -6.68
CA LYS A 127 12.28 6.41 -7.67
C LYS A 127 11.68 5.57 -8.81
N MET A 128 10.44 5.09 -8.69
CA MET A 128 9.78 4.36 -9.76
C MET A 128 9.40 5.34 -10.87
N ASP A 129 10.21 5.37 -11.92
CA ASP A 129 9.98 6.21 -13.09
C ASP A 129 8.61 5.86 -13.73
N SER A 130 7.81 6.88 -13.99
CA SER A 130 6.50 6.77 -14.64
C SER A 130 6.59 6.25 -16.08
N ARG A 131 7.79 6.27 -16.70
CA ARG A 131 8.02 5.76 -18.06
C ARG A 131 7.89 4.24 -18.21
N TYR A 132 7.94 3.47 -17.13
CA TYR A 132 7.83 2.01 -17.18
C TYR A 132 6.42 1.46 -16.88
N PHE A 133 5.40 2.33 -16.75
CA PHE A 133 4.04 1.94 -16.35
C PHE A 133 2.91 2.66 -17.11
#